data_AF-A0A9N9BFP9-F1
#
_entry.id   AF-A0A9N9BFP9-F1
#
_cell.length_a   1.000
_cell.length_b   1.000
_cell.length_c   1.000
_cell.angle_alpha   90.00
_cell.angle_beta   90.00
_cell.angle_gamma   90.00
#
_symmetry.space_group_name_H-M   'P 1'
#
loop_
_entity.id
_entity.type
_entity.pdbx_description
1 polymer ?
#
loop_
_entity_poly.entity_id
_entity_poly.type
_entity_poly.pdbx_seq_one_letter_code
_entity_poly.pdbx_strand_id
1 'polypeptide(L)'
;AIPSSIKAVEDLNRALELREPHDRTFSLASRGAAYFRLERFDEALSDLNDALKLDPMDDFARVTRVKVYMAMNRQDEARKELERLYEDGSASRH
;
A
#
# COMPACT_ATOMS: atom_id res chain seq x y z
N ALA A 1 -9.15 -0.76 24.61
CA ALA A 1 -7.87 -0.35 24.00
C ALA A 1 -8.16 0.05 22.57
N ILE A 2 -7.70 1.23 22.12
CA ILE A 2 -7.81 1.61 20.71
C ILE A 2 -6.93 0.61 19.92
N PRO A 3 -7.45 -0.09 18.90
CA PRO A 3 -6.63 -0.97 18.08
C PRO A 3 -5.44 -0.19 17.54
N SER A 4 -4.23 -0.77 17.65
CA SER A 4 -2.99 -0.13 17.19
C SER A 4 -3.06 0.40 15.75
N SER A 5 -3.90 -0.22 14.91
CA SER A 5 -4.17 0.22 13.54
C SER A 5 -4.95 1.54 13.43
N ILE A 6 -5.85 1.87 14.35
CA ILE A 6 -6.59 3.15 14.32
C ILE A 6 -5.63 4.30 14.63
N LYS A 7 -4.85 4.17 15.72
CA LYS A 7 -3.84 5.16 16.07
C LYS A 7 -2.80 5.33 14.96
N ALA A 8 -2.40 4.24 14.31
CA ALA A 8 -1.49 4.31 13.16
C ALA A 8 -2.07 5.15 12.00
N VAL A 9 -3.36 5.03 11.70
CA VAL A 9 -4.00 5.87 10.67
C VAL A 9 -3.97 7.35 11.06
N GLU A 10 -4.28 7.68 12.31
CA GLU A 10 -4.26 9.07 12.81
C GLU A 10 -2.85 9.68 12.75
N ASP A 11 -1.84 8.95 13.23
CA ASP A 11 -0.44 9.39 13.20
C ASP A 11 0.03 9.62 11.74
N LEU A 12 -0.35 8.73 10.81
CA LEU A 12 0.00 8.84 9.40
C LEU A 12 -0.76 9.96 8.67
N ASN A 13 -2.02 10.23 9.03
CA ASN A 13 -2.74 11.40 8.54
C ASN A 13 -1.95 12.67 8.88
N ARG A 14 -1.49 12.78 10.13
CA ARG A 14 -0.73 13.94 10.58
C ARG A 14 0.63 14.05 9.88
N ALA A 15 1.33 12.94 9.66
CA ALA A 15 2.57 12.93 8.90
C ALA A 15 2.38 13.44 7.46
N LEU A 16 1.30 13.05 6.80
CA LEU A 16 0.97 13.49 5.44
C LEU A 16 0.60 14.97 5.37
N GLU A 17 0.02 15.54 6.43
CA GLU A 17 -0.25 16.99 6.54
C GLU A 17 1.02 17.82 6.76
N LEU A 18 2.03 17.27 7.44
CA LEU A 18 3.23 18.01 7.89
C LEU A 18 4.38 18.04 6.87
N ARG A 19 4.25 17.32 5.74
CA ARG A 19 5.12 17.32 4.54
C ARG A 19 6.64 17.46 4.77
N GLU A 20 7.30 16.31 4.85
CA GLU A 20 8.56 16.10 4.12
C GLU A 20 8.21 15.27 2.85
N PRO A 21 8.42 15.80 1.62
CA PRO A 21 8.01 15.15 0.37
C PRO A 21 8.63 13.76 0.14
N HIS A 22 9.80 13.49 0.73
CA HIS A 22 10.54 12.24 0.53
C HIS A 22 9.89 11.03 1.21
N ASP A 23 9.18 11.22 2.34
CA ASP A 23 8.52 10.12 3.08
C ASP A 23 7.05 9.91 2.69
N ARG A 24 6.57 10.58 1.65
CA ARG A 24 5.16 10.54 1.27
C ARG A 24 4.73 9.19 0.73
N THR A 25 5.56 8.54 -0.10
CA THR A 25 5.30 7.17 -0.60
C THR A 25 5.15 6.19 0.57
N PHE A 26 6.13 6.17 1.47
CA PHE A 26 6.13 5.28 2.63
C PHE A 26 4.94 5.53 3.56
N SER A 27 4.61 6.81 3.80
CA SER A 27 3.48 7.19 4.66
C SER A 27 2.13 6.76 4.07
N LEU A 28 1.93 6.95 2.76
CA LEU A 28 0.74 6.48 2.04
C LEU A 28 0.65 4.93 2.08
N ALA A 29 1.74 4.24 1.77
CA ALA A 29 1.77 2.78 1.78
C ALA A 29 1.49 2.21 3.19
N SER A 30 2.08 2.83 4.22
CA SER A 30 1.86 2.48 5.63
C SER A 30 0.41 2.71 6.06
N ARG A 31 -0.22 3.79 5.58
CA ARG A 31 -1.62 4.10 5.92
C ARG A 31 -2.57 3.16 5.19
N GLY A 32 -2.27 2.83 3.94
CA GLY A 32 -2.96 1.78 3.20
C GLY A 32 -2.88 0.42 3.90
N ALA A 33 -1.72 0.03 4.42
CA ALA A 33 -1.57 -1.19 5.21
C ALA A 33 -2.35 -1.14 6.53
N ALA A 34 -2.45 0.03 7.17
CA ALA A 34 -3.26 0.21 8.38
C ALA A 34 -4.77 0.10 8.07
N TYR A 35 -5.23 0.70 6.97
CA TYR A 35 -6.61 0.55 6.49
C TYR A 35 -6.94 -0.90 6.14
N PHE A 36 -6.02 -1.63 5.50
CA PHE A 36 -6.18 -3.06 5.24
C PHE A 36 -6.41 -3.85 6.54
N ARG A 37 -5.63 -3.59 7.59
CA ARG A 37 -5.82 -4.24 8.92
C ARG A 37 -7.14 -3.86 9.61
N LEU A 38 -7.76 -2.76 9.18
CA LEU A 38 -9.07 -2.31 9.66
C LEU A 38 -10.21 -2.77 8.73
N GLU A 39 -9.92 -3.64 7.74
CA GLU A 39 -10.86 -4.10 6.72
C GLU A 39 -11.48 -2.96 5.87
N ARG A 40 -10.82 -1.79 5.86
CA ARG A 40 -11.17 -0.61 5.07
C ARG A 40 -10.50 -0.68 3.70
N PHE A 41 -10.96 -1.62 2.88
CA PHE A 41 -10.24 -2.02 1.66
C PHE A 41 -10.21 -0.93 0.58
N ASP A 42 -11.28 -0.14 0.43
CA ASP A 42 -11.31 0.93 -0.58
C ASP A 42 -10.35 2.06 -0.23
N GLU A 43 -10.28 2.48 1.03
CA GLU A 43 -9.29 3.46 1.48
C GLU A 43 -7.86 2.91 1.38
N ALA A 44 -7.67 1.62 1.69
CA ALA A 44 -6.39 0.96 1.49
C ALA A 44 -5.94 1.03 0.03
N LEU A 45 -6.82 0.68 -0.92
CA LEU A 45 -6.51 0.76 -2.35
C LEU A 45 -6.22 2.19 -2.80
N SER A 46 -6.99 3.17 -2.31
CA SER A 46 -6.77 4.57 -2.67
C SER A 46 -5.35 5.03 -2.29
N ASP A 47 -4.95 4.80 -1.04
CA ASP A 47 -3.62 5.19 -0.56
C ASP A 47 -2.49 4.43 -1.25
N LEU A 48 -2.65 3.13 -1.47
CA LEU A 48 -1.66 2.31 -2.17
C LEU A 48 -1.52 2.72 -3.63
N ASN A 49 -2.61 3.08 -4.29
CA ASN A 49 -2.56 3.61 -5.66
C ASN A 49 -1.83 4.96 -5.71
N ASP A 50 -2.06 5.84 -4.74
CA ASP A 50 -1.35 7.12 -4.68
C ASP A 50 0.13 6.94 -4.33
N ALA A 51 0.48 5.99 -3.47
CA ALA A 51 1.89 5.62 -3.22
C ALA A 51 2.57 5.15 -4.52
N LEU A 52 1.90 4.29 -5.28
CA LEU A 52 2.44 3.72 -6.52
C LEU A 52 2.43 4.70 -7.71
N LYS A 53 1.71 5.81 -7.63
CA LYS A 53 1.90 6.94 -8.56
C LYS A 53 3.20 7.70 -8.28
N LEU A 54 3.66 7.72 -7.03
CA LEU A 54 4.90 8.39 -6.63
C LEU A 54 6.11 7.49 -6.86
N ASP A 55 6.01 6.22 -6.46
CA ASP A 55 7.01 5.20 -6.73
C ASP A 55 6.33 3.91 -7.22
N PRO A 56 6.28 3.69 -8.54
CA PRO A 56 5.67 2.49 -9.11
C PRO A 56 6.33 1.18 -8.68
N MET A 57 7.58 1.23 -8.21
CA MET A 57 8.39 0.05 -7.85
C MET A 57 8.45 -0.19 -6.34
N ASP A 58 7.67 0.55 -5.53
CA ASP A 58 7.62 0.33 -4.08
C ASP A 58 7.00 -1.04 -3.77
N ASP A 59 7.85 -2.03 -3.49
CA ASP A 59 7.45 -3.41 -3.24
C ASP A 59 6.47 -3.52 -2.06
N PHE A 60 6.62 -2.68 -1.04
CA PHE A 60 5.75 -2.69 0.12
C PHE A 60 4.31 -2.33 -0.26
N ALA A 61 4.10 -1.27 -1.03
CA ALA A 61 2.80 -0.86 -1.53
C ALA A 61 2.21 -1.89 -2.51
N ARG A 62 3.01 -2.44 -3.43
CA ARG A 62 2.55 -3.47 -4.39
C ARG A 62 2.09 -4.74 -3.68
N VAL A 63 2.90 -5.28 -2.77
CA VAL A 63 2.57 -6.48 -2.00
C VAL A 63 1.33 -6.24 -1.12
N THR A 64 1.23 -5.05 -0.50
CA THR A 64 0.04 -4.72 0.30
C THR A 64 -1.20 -4.64 -0.59
N ARG A 65 -1.11 -4.06 -1.80
CA ARG A 65 -2.22 -3.97 -2.75
C ARG A 65 -2.69 -5.35 -3.23
N VAL A 66 -1.77 -6.29 -3.47
CA VAL A 66 -2.11 -7.70 -3.75
C VAL A 66 -2.92 -8.31 -2.61
N LYS A 67 -2.49 -8.12 -1.35
CA LYS A 67 -3.23 -8.63 -0.17
C LYS A 67 -4.64 -8.05 -0.08
N VAL A 68 -4.79 -6.75 -0.37
CA VAL A 68 -6.11 -6.10 -0.40
C VAL A 68 -6.99 -6.70 -1.50
N TYR A 69 -6.46 -6.87 -2.72
CA TYR A 69 -7.21 -7.51 -3.80
C TYR A 69 -7.65 -8.93 -3.45
N MET A 70 -6.77 -9.74 -2.85
CA MET A 70 -7.13 -11.08 -2.40
C MET A 70 -8.24 -11.07 -1.35
N ALA A 71 -8.20 -10.13 -0.38
CA ALA A 71 -9.24 -9.99 0.64
C ALA A 71 -10.59 -9.54 0.06
N MET A 72 -10.58 -8.75 -1.01
CA MET A 72 -11.78 -8.36 -1.77
C MET A 72 -12.25 -9.43 -2.78
N ASN A 73 -11.60 -10.61 -2.82
CA ASN A 73 -11.82 -11.65 -3.83
C ASN A 73 -11.61 -11.20 -5.30
N ARG A 74 -10.75 -10.19 -5.50
CA ARG A 74 -10.35 -9.63 -6.79
C ARG A 74 -9.12 -10.39 -7.32
N GLN A 75 -9.34 -11.66 -7.65
CA GLN A 75 -8.26 -12.62 -7.97
C GLN A 75 -7.49 -12.25 -9.25
N ASP A 76 -8.17 -11.68 -10.25
CA ASP A 76 -7.55 -11.33 -11.52
C ASP A 76 -6.58 -10.15 -11.35
N GLU A 77 -6.96 -9.12 -10.59
CA GLU A 77 -6.08 -8.00 -10.28
C GLU A 77 -4.89 -8.42 -9.41
N ALA A 78 -5.13 -9.28 -8.41
CA ALA A 78 -4.06 -9.82 -7.56
C ALA A 78 -3.03 -10.60 -8.39
N ARG A 79 -3.50 -11.46 -9.31
CA ARG A 79 -2.63 -12.26 -10.18
C ARG A 79 -1.79 -11.38 -11.10
N LYS A 80 -2.43 -10.44 -11.80
CA LYS A 80 -1.75 -9.52 -12.72
C LYS A 80 -0.67 -8.71 -12.03
N GLU A 81 -0.92 -8.29 -10.80
CA GLU A 81 0.05 -7.52 -10.02
C GLU A 81 1.22 -8.39 -9.52
N LEU A 82 0.95 -9.64 -9.13
CA LEU A 82 1.99 -10.62 -8.78
C LEU A 82 2.89 -10.96 -9.97
N GLU A 83 2.32 -11.14 -11.17
CA GLU A 83 3.09 -11.41 -12.39
C GLU A 83 4.11 -10.29 -12.63
N ARG A 84 3.67 -9.02 -12.54
CA ARG A 84 4.56 -7.86 -12.65
C ARG A 84 5.64 -7.85 -11.57
N LEU A 85 5.31 -8.20 -10.32
CA LEU A 85 6.29 -8.27 -9.22
C LEU A 85 7.41 -9.25 -9.53
N TYR A 86 7.07 -10.42 -10.09
CA TYR A 86 8.05 -11.43 -10.48
C TYR A 86 8.89 -11.00 -11.69
N GLU A 87 8.26 -10.39 -12.70
CA GLU A 87 8.96 -9.89 -13.89
C GLU A 87 9.99 -8.82 -13.50
N ASP A 88 9.60 -7.79 -12.75
CA ASP A 88 10.49 -6.69 -12.33
C ASP A 88 11.63 -7.19 -11.41
N GLY A 89 11.30 -8.10 -10.49
CA GLY A 89 12.28 -8.71 -9.59
C GLY A 89 13.23 -9.69 -10.25
N SER A 90 12.89 -10.18 -11.46
CA SER A 90 13.77 -11.00 -12.30
C SER A 90 14.68 -10.15 -13.19
N ALA A 91 14.16 -9.03 -13.72
CA ALA A 91 14.91 -8.07 -14.52
C ALA A 91 16.00 -7.36 -13.70
N SER A 92 15.78 -7.15 -12.40
CA SER A 92 16.74 -6.51 -11.50
C SER A 92 17.92 -7.41 -11.05
N ARG A 93 17.97 -8.67 -11.48
CA ARG A 93 19.02 -9.65 -11.11
C ARG A 93 20.07 -9.89 -12.21
N HIS A 94 20.07 -9.09 -13.28
CA HIS A 94 21.05 -9.13 -14.36
C HIS A 94 21.87 -7.85 -14.40
#